data_AF-B9SLG2-F1
#
_entry.id   AF-B9SLG2-F1
#
_cell.length_a   1.000
_cell.length_b   1.000
_cell.length_c   1.000
_cell.angle_alpha   90.00
_cell.angle_beta   90.00
_cell.angle_gamma   90.00
#
_symmetry.space_group_name_H-M   'P 1'
#
loop_
_entity.id
_entity.type
_entity.pdbx_description
1 polymer ?
#
loop_
_entity_poly.entity_id
_entity_poly.type
_entity_poly.pdbx_seq_one_letter_code
_entity_poly.pdbx_strand_id
1 'polypeptide(L)'
;MTCILFFTYKCVLRYSIWLDSKLSLQIDPLLVLEYFLWRKGYGYAISNHYDRHCVWEEVAQNKRLNKYNHTIIDQQFTFYQADGLKKFNASDPNKLLPSNVPEGSLIVRAHTPMSNLFSCLWFNEVEHFTPRDQLSFAYTYQKLRRMNPDKPFRLHMFKDCERRAVAKLFQHRSEEKRNSLRQQAAE
;
A
#
# COMPACT_ATOMS: atom_id res chain seq x y z
N MET A 1 3.92 12.99 5.65
CA MET A 1 4.35 11.58 5.66
C MET A 1 4.06 11.04 7.04
N THR A 2 3.05 10.19 7.19
CA THR A 2 2.90 9.41 8.41
C THR A 2 3.83 8.22 8.24
N CYS A 3 5.10 8.41 8.60
CA CYS A 3 6.07 7.34 8.68
C CYS A 3 5.74 6.56 9.95
N ILE A 4 5.31 5.31 9.85
CA ILE A 4 5.38 4.39 10.99
C ILE A 4 6.22 3.22 10.50
N LEU A 5 7.52 3.33 10.76
CA LEU A 5 8.31 2.15 11.01
C LEU A 5 7.70 1.44 12.22
N PHE A 6 7.26 0.20 12.02
CA PHE A 6 7.17 -0.73 13.15
C PHE A 6 8.55 -1.34 13.36
N PHE A 7 9.38 -0.70 14.19
CA PHE A 7 10.42 -1.42 14.91
C PHE A 7 9.75 -2.15 16.07
N THR A 8 9.69 -3.48 16.02
CA THR A 8 9.19 -4.30 17.13
C THR A 8 10.36 -4.75 18.00
N TYR A 9 10.50 -4.14 19.17
CA TYR A 9 11.22 -4.74 20.29
C TYR A 9 10.19 -5.42 21.20
N LYS A 10 10.30 -6.75 21.35
CA LYS A 10 9.65 -7.59 22.38
C LYS A 10 8.12 -7.43 22.54
N CYS A 11 7.38 -7.79 21.51
CA CYS A 11 6.13 -8.55 21.64
C CYS A 11 5.95 -9.28 20.30
N VAL A 12 5.73 -10.59 20.27
CA VAL A 12 5.56 -11.34 19.01
C VAL A 12 4.17 -11.04 18.45
N LEU A 13 4.01 -9.85 17.89
CA LEU A 13 2.84 -9.51 17.10
C LEU A 13 2.91 -10.33 15.80
N ARG A 14 1.97 -11.27 15.65
CA ARG A 14 1.89 -12.13 14.45
C ARG A 14 1.26 -11.42 13.26
N TYR A 15 0.49 -10.35 13.51
CA TYR A 15 -0.22 -9.60 12.48
C TYR A 15 -0.19 -8.09 12.76
N SER A 16 -0.28 -7.28 11.71
CA SER A 16 -0.39 -5.81 11.78
C SER A 16 -1.37 -5.29 10.74
N ILE A 17 -2.17 -4.29 11.09
CA ILE A 17 -3.01 -3.52 10.17
C ILE A 17 -2.48 -2.08 10.13
N TRP A 18 -2.08 -1.65 8.94
CA TRP A 18 -1.74 -0.27 8.60
C TRP A 18 -2.97 0.44 8.09
N LEU A 19 -3.21 1.66 8.56
CA LEU A 19 -4.31 2.49 8.10
C LEU A 19 -3.84 3.93 7.96
N ASP A 20 -4.17 4.58 6.84
CA ASP A 20 -3.94 6.01 6.65
C ASP A 20 -4.65 6.80 7.77
N SER A 21 -3.98 7.82 8.31
CA SER A 21 -4.49 8.65 9.41
C SER A 21 -5.83 9.34 9.11
N LYS A 22 -6.18 9.50 7.82
CA LYS A 22 -7.49 10.05 7.41
C LYS A 22 -8.61 9.01 7.44
N LEU A 23 -8.32 7.74 7.71
CA LEU A 23 -9.27 6.65 7.70
C LEU A 23 -9.52 6.11 9.11
N SER A 24 -10.71 5.57 9.31
CA SER A 24 -11.11 4.85 10.52
C SER A 24 -11.66 3.49 10.12
N LEU A 25 -11.16 2.44 10.78
CA LEU A 25 -11.62 1.07 10.59
C LEU A 25 -13.03 0.91 11.16
N GLN A 26 -13.96 0.37 10.37
CA GLN A 26 -15.38 0.23 10.73
C GLN A 26 -15.77 -1.22 11.09
N ILE A 27 -14.86 -2.16 10.92
CA ILE A 27 -15.10 -3.59 11.10
C ILE A 27 -14.10 -4.14 12.12
N ASP A 28 -14.51 -5.20 12.83
CA ASP A 28 -13.63 -5.94 13.73
C ASP A 28 -12.29 -6.30 13.03
N PRO A 29 -11.12 -5.93 13.59
CA PRO A 29 -9.81 -6.28 13.07
C PRO A 29 -9.61 -7.78 12.80
N LEU A 30 -10.23 -8.67 13.58
CA LEU A 30 -10.14 -10.12 13.35
C LEU A 30 -10.83 -10.54 12.06
N LEU A 31 -12.00 -9.96 11.74
CA LEU A 31 -12.69 -10.22 10.48
C LEU A 31 -11.89 -9.70 9.28
N VAL A 32 -11.19 -8.57 9.45
CA VAL A 32 -10.26 -8.04 8.43
C VAL A 32 -9.11 -9.02 8.19
N LEU A 33 -8.49 -9.56 9.24
CA LEU A 33 -7.44 -10.57 9.12
C LEU A 33 -7.95 -11.85 8.46
N GLU A 34 -9.13 -12.33 8.88
CA GLU A 34 -9.75 -13.53 8.33
C GLU A 34 -10.01 -13.38 6.83
N TYR A 35 -10.65 -12.28 6.43
CA TYR A 35 -11.05 -12.01 5.06
C TYR A 35 -9.85 -11.80 4.12
N PHE A 36 -8.92 -10.92 4.49
CA PHE A 36 -7.83 -10.53 3.60
C PHE A 36 -6.64 -11.50 3.62
N LEU A 37 -6.41 -12.22 4.72
CA LEU A 37 -5.26 -13.12 4.87
C LEU A 37 -5.67 -14.59 5.00
N TRP A 38 -6.42 -14.97 6.03
CA TRP A 38 -6.54 -16.37 6.45
C TRP A 38 -7.30 -17.25 5.44
N ARG A 39 -8.45 -16.80 4.94
CA ARG A 39 -9.31 -17.60 4.04
C ARG A 39 -8.61 -18.10 2.78
N LYS A 40 -7.61 -17.36 2.30
CA LYS A 40 -6.88 -17.66 1.05
C LYS A 40 -5.40 -17.95 1.30
N GLY A 41 -4.95 -17.90 2.54
CA GLY A 41 -3.55 -18.13 2.93
C GLY A 41 -2.58 -17.10 2.34
N TYR A 42 -2.93 -15.81 2.39
CA TYR A 42 -2.04 -14.71 2.03
C TYR A 42 -1.23 -14.24 3.24
N GLY A 43 0.00 -13.78 3.00
CA GLY A 43 0.87 -13.20 4.04
C GLY A 43 0.85 -11.67 4.07
N TYR A 44 0.29 -11.05 3.02
CA TYR A 44 0.28 -9.62 2.83
C TYR A 44 -0.93 -9.24 1.98
N ALA A 45 -1.64 -8.18 2.35
CA ALA A 45 -2.72 -7.63 1.56
C ALA A 45 -2.62 -6.11 1.51
N ILE A 46 -2.87 -5.52 0.34
CA ILE A 46 -2.82 -4.08 0.11
C ILE A 46 -3.89 -3.69 -0.92
N SER A 47 -4.48 -2.51 -0.78
CA SER A 47 -5.43 -2.01 -1.78
C SER A 47 -4.74 -1.74 -3.12
N ASN A 48 -5.44 -2.04 -4.20
CA ASN A 48 -5.14 -1.55 -5.54
C ASN A 48 -5.55 -0.08 -5.64
N HIS A 49 -4.77 0.71 -6.39
CA HIS A 49 -5.21 2.02 -6.81
C HIS A 49 -6.45 1.93 -7.72
N TYR A 50 -7.38 2.87 -7.54
CA TYR A 50 -8.74 2.79 -8.09
C TYR A 50 -8.86 3.15 -9.58
N ASP A 51 -7.83 3.78 -10.14
CA ASP A 51 -7.84 4.36 -11.50
C ASP A 51 -6.62 3.90 -12.31
N ARG A 52 -5.43 4.22 -11.81
CA ARG A 52 -4.15 3.85 -12.45
C ARG A 52 -3.70 2.44 -12.06
N HIS A 53 -3.17 1.70 -13.04
CA HIS A 53 -2.71 0.32 -12.85
C HIS A 53 -1.27 0.07 -13.34
N CYS A 54 -0.69 0.99 -14.09
CA CYS A 54 0.65 0.86 -14.66
C CYS A 54 1.61 1.90 -14.08
N VAL A 55 2.85 1.48 -13.76
CA VAL A 55 3.90 2.40 -13.28
C VAL A 55 4.22 3.49 -14.30
N TRP A 56 4.13 3.20 -15.60
CA TRP A 56 4.38 4.17 -16.67
C TRP A 56 3.39 5.35 -16.61
N GLU A 57 2.12 5.05 -16.37
CA GLU A 57 1.06 6.05 -16.22
C GLU A 57 1.25 6.84 -14.92
N GLU A 58 1.62 6.15 -13.84
CA GLU A 58 1.89 6.77 -12.55
C GLU A 58 3.09 7.74 -12.62
N VAL A 59 4.17 7.38 -13.31
CA VAL A 59 5.34 8.26 -13.55
C VAL A 59 4.90 9.53 -14.28
N ALA A 60 4.18 9.38 -15.40
CA ALA A 60 3.67 10.51 -16.16
C ALA A 60 2.74 11.41 -15.31
N GLN A 61 1.90 10.79 -14.48
CA GLN A 61 0.98 11.51 -13.60
C GLN A 61 1.71 12.27 -12.48
N ASN A 62 2.74 11.67 -11.85
CA ASN A 62 3.52 12.36 -10.82
C ASN A 62 4.25 13.58 -11.38
N LYS A 63 4.77 13.49 -12.61
CA LYS A 63 5.39 14.63 -13.32
C LYS A 63 4.35 15.70 -13.69
N ARG A 64 3.23 15.28 -14.30
CA ARG A 64 2.14 16.21 -14.67
C ARG A 64 1.62 17.01 -13.46
N LEU A 65 1.53 16.37 -12.30
CA LEU A 65 1.05 17.00 -11.06
C LEU A 65 2.17 17.65 -10.22
N ASN A 66 3.41 17.72 -10.73
CA ASN A 66 4.58 18.24 -10.03
C ASN A 66 4.71 17.71 -8.59
N LYS A 67 4.47 16.39 -8.40
CA LYS A 67 4.48 15.77 -7.06
C LYS A 67 5.87 15.61 -6.46
N TYR A 68 6.89 15.53 -7.32
CA TYR A 68 8.28 15.40 -6.91
C TYR A 68 9.20 15.87 -8.04
N ASN A 69 10.50 15.99 -7.77
CA ASN A 69 11.49 16.40 -8.77
C ASN A 69 11.50 15.43 -9.97
N HIS A 70 11.27 15.96 -11.17
CA HIS A 70 11.15 15.17 -12.40
C HIS A 70 12.44 14.40 -12.72
N THR A 71 13.60 14.99 -12.46
CA THR A 71 14.90 14.35 -12.72
C THR A 71 15.08 13.11 -11.85
N ILE A 72 14.68 13.18 -10.57
CA ILE A 72 14.77 12.03 -9.65
C ILE A 72 13.77 10.93 -10.05
N ILE A 73 12.55 11.31 -10.45
CA ILE A 73 11.56 10.35 -10.98
C ILE A 73 12.11 9.63 -12.21
N ASP A 74 12.72 10.37 -13.15
CA ASP A 74 13.27 9.79 -14.38
C ASP A 74 14.47 8.87 -14.09
N GLN A 75 15.35 9.24 -13.16
CA GLN A 75 16.46 8.38 -12.69
C GLN A 75 15.94 7.09 -12.05
N GLN A 76 15.00 7.19 -11.11
CA GLN A 76 14.36 6.04 -10.46
C GLN A 76 13.75 5.09 -11.48
N PHE A 77 12.98 5.64 -12.43
CA PHE A 77 12.27 4.84 -13.40
C PHE A 77 13.21 4.18 -14.41
N THR A 78 14.23 4.91 -14.88
CA THR A 78 15.27 4.37 -15.77
C THR A 78 16.00 3.22 -15.10
N PHE A 79 16.35 3.38 -13.82
CA PHE A 79 16.99 2.32 -13.03
C PHE A 79 16.10 1.07 -12.94
N TYR A 80 14.81 1.23 -12.62
CA TYR A 80 13.89 0.10 -12.56
C TYR A 80 13.73 -0.61 -13.91
N GLN A 81 13.65 0.14 -15.01
CA GLN A 81 13.57 -0.44 -16.36
C GLN A 81 14.83 -1.26 -16.67
N ALA A 82 16.01 -0.72 -16.37
CA ALA A 82 17.28 -1.40 -16.60
C ALA A 82 17.44 -2.68 -15.75
N ASP A 83 16.93 -2.67 -14.51
CA ASP A 83 16.97 -3.84 -13.61
C ASP A 83 15.88 -4.88 -13.93
N GLY A 84 14.96 -4.58 -14.86
CA GLY A 84 14.01 -5.54 -15.42
C GLY A 84 12.54 -5.36 -15.01
N LEU A 85 12.13 -4.15 -14.59
CA LEU A 85 10.72 -3.82 -14.41
C LEU A 85 9.97 -3.94 -15.75
N LYS A 86 8.94 -4.79 -15.78
CA LYS A 86 8.10 -4.99 -16.97
C LYS A 86 6.86 -4.11 -16.94
N LYS A 87 6.45 -3.63 -18.12
CA LYS A 87 5.21 -2.88 -18.31
C LYS A 87 4.02 -3.75 -17.93
N PHE A 88 3.07 -3.16 -17.20
CA PHE A 88 1.85 -3.86 -16.82
C PHE A 88 1.03 -4.21 -18.07
N ASN A 89 0.58 -5.46 -18.16
CA ASN A 89 -0.33 -5.92 -19.20
C ASN A 89 -1.58 -6.51 -18.55
N ALA A 90 -2.72 -5.83 -18.70
CA ALA A 90 -3.98 -6.26 -18.11
C ALA A 90 -4.48 -7.60 -18.68
N SER A 91 -4.18 -7.87 -19.97
CA SER A 91 -4.60 -9.06 -20.70
C SER A 91 -3.70 -10.28 -20.47
N ASP A 92 -2.56 -10.12 -19.79
CA ASP A 92 -1.66 -11.23 -19.50
C ASP A 92 -2.29 -12.16 -18.44
N PRO A 93 -2.55 -13.45 -18.76
CA PRO A 93 -3.08 -14.41 -17.79
C PRO A 93 -2.05 -14.77 -16.71
N ASN A 94 -0.75 -14.59 -16.97
CA ASN A 94 0.35 -14.92 -16.06
C ASN A 94 0.83 -13.72 -15.24
N LYS A 95 0.07 -12.61 -15.24
CA LYS A 95 0.42 -11.42 -14.46
C LYS A 95 0.56 -11.76 -12.98
N LEU A 96 1.65 -11.28 -12.38
CA LEU A 96 1.96 -11.57 -10.98
C LEU A 96 1.03 -10.84 -10.01
N LEU A 97 0.51 -9.68 -10.42
CA LEU A 97 -0.39 -8.84 -9.65
C LEU A 97 -1.54 -8.36 -10.56
N PRO A 98 -2.72 -8.07 -10.00
CA PRO A 98 -3.82 -7.47 -10.76
C PRO A 98 -3.56 -6.02 -11.19
N SER A 99 -2.56 -5.36 -10.61
CA SER A 99 -2.11 -4.00 -10.91
C SER A 99 -0.67 -3.82 -10.41
N ASN A 100 0.08 -2.91 -11.02
CA ASN A 100 1.40 -2.52 -10.54
C ASN A 100 1.36 -1.35 -9.53
N VAL A 101 0.23 -0.66 -9.41
CA VAL A 101 0.12 0.56 -8.60
C VAL A 101 -0.76 0.27 -7.37
N PRO A 102 -0.17 0.22 -6.16
CA PRO A 102 -0.95 0.07 -4.94
C PRO A 102 -1.60 1.39 -4.51
N GLU A 103 -2.54 1.26 -3.60
CA GLU A 103 -3.03 2.33 -2.75
C GLU A 103 -2.60 2.00 -1.31
N GLY A 104 -1.67 2.79 -0.75
CA GLY A 104 -1.05 2.55 0.56
C GLY A 104 -1.94 2.87 1.77
N SER A 105 -3.24 3.13 1.57
CA SER A 105 -4.12 3.57 2.65
C SER A 105 -4.63 2.46 3.58
N LEU A 106 -4.54 1.20 3.18
CA LEU A 106 -4.79 0.02 4.02
C LEU A 106 -3.82 -1.10 3.66
N ILE A 107 -3.06 -1.58 4.65
CA ILE A 107 -2.19 -2.76 4.52
C ILE A 107 -2.52 -3.73 5.65
N VAL A 108 -2.74 -5.00 5.31
CA VAL A 108 -2.96 -6.06 6.28
C VAL A 108 -1.83 -7.06 6.12
N ARG A 109 -1.08 -7.33 7.17
CA ARG A 109 0.17 -8.10 7.08
C ARG A 109 0.26 -9.15 8.17
N ALA A 110 0.60 -10.38 7.78
CA ALA A 110 1.14 -11.37 8.69
C ALA A 110 2.66 -11.20 8.79
N HIS A 111 3.23 -11.29 9.99
CA HIS A 111 4.68 -11.16 10.20
C HIS A 111 5.38 -12.50 9.92
N THR A 112 5.77 -12.67 8.67
CA THR A 112 6.53 -13.84 8.17
C THR A 112 7.89 -13.35 7.65
N PRO A 113 8.90 -14.22 7.53
CA PRO A 113 10.18 -13.83 6.95
C PRO A 113 10.05 -13.14 5.59
N MET A 114 9.14 -13.63 4.73
CA MET A 114 8.96 -13.09 3.38
C MET A 114 8.23 -11.74 3.35
N SER A 115 7.18 -11.58 4.16
CA SER A 115 6.46 -10.31 4.26
C SER A 115 7.31 -9.21 4.92
N ASN A 116 8.12 -9.58 5.92
CA ASN A 116 9.06 -8.65 6.55
C ASN A 116 10.15 -8.24 5.57
N LEU A 117 10.75 -9.19 4.83
CA LEU A 117 11.74 -8.91 3.79
C LEU A 117 11.17 -7.97 2.72
N PHE A 118 9.95 -8.26 2.23
CA PHE A 118 9.28 -7.38 1.26
C PHE A 118 9.09 -5.97 1.80
N SER A 119 8.59 -5.81 3.03
CA SER A 119 8.41 -4.49 3.65
C SER A 119 9.74 -3.73 3.78
N CYS A 120 10.82 -4.40 4.17
CA CYS A 120 12.14 -3.78 4.29
C CYS A 120 12.67 -3.32 2.93
N LEU A 121 12.61 -4.19 1.92
CA LEU A 121 13.07 -3.85 0.56
C LEU A 121 12.25 -2.70 -0.02
N TRP A 122 10.93 -2.72 0.16
CA TRP A 122 10.07 -1.66 -0.35
C TRP A 122 10.36 -0.32 0.34
N PHE A 123 10.57 -0.34 1.66
CA PHE A 123 10.96 0.83 2.42
C PHE A 123 12.31 1.40 1.96
N ASN A 124 13.30 0.54 1.67
CA ASN A 124 14.59 0.99 1.13
C ASN A 124 14.43 1.75 -0.20
N GLU A 125 13.56 1.29 -1.11
CA GLU A 125 13.32 1.98 -2.38
C GLU A 125 12.60 3.34 -2.21
N VAL A 126 11.69 3.43 -1.23
CA VAL A 126 11.00 4.68 -0.87
C VAL A 126 11.97 5.71 -0.31
N GLU A 127 12.92 5.29 0.52
CA GLU A 127 13.94 6.17 1.09
C GLU A 127 15.06 6.51 0.09
N HIS A 128 15.40 5.61 -0.83
CA HIS A 128 16.51 5.81 -1.76
C HIS A 128 16.20 6.84 -2.86
N PHE A 129 15.00 6.76 -3.44
CA PHE A 129 14.64 7.58 -4.61
C PHE A 129 13.57 8.61 -4.27
N THR A 130 12.31 8.19 -4.30
CA THR A 130 11.17 9.07 -4.07
C THR A 130 10.27 8.46 -3.01
N PRO A 131 9.69 9.29 -2.12
CA PRO A 131 8.74 8.81 -1.12
C PRO A 131 7.41 8.36 -1.75
N ARG A 132 7.29 8.32 -3.08
CA ARG A 132 6.12 7.90 -3.84
C ARG A 132 6.12 6.38 -3.95
N ASP A 133 5.65 5.74 -2.88
CA ASP A 133 5.50 4.29 -2.70
C ASP A 133 4.86 3.56 -3.91
N GLN A 134 3.96 4.24 -4.62
CA GLN A 134 3.33 3.79 -5.86
C GLN A 134 4.32 3.46 -6.99
N LEU A 135 5.46 4.15 -7.07
CA LEU A 135 6.47 3.95 -8.12
C LEU A 135 7.36 2.74 -7.84
N SER A 136 7.67 2.48 -6.56
CA SER A 136 8.61 1.43 -6.15
C SER A 136 7.97 0.07 -5.90
N PHE A 137 6.67 0.02 -5.63
CA PHE A 137 5.99 -1.21 -5.18
C PHE A 137 6.11 -2.38 -6.16
N ALA A 138 5.69 -2.19 -7.41
CA ALA A 138 5.72 -3.26 -8.40
C ALA A 138 7.14 -3.73 -8.72
N TYR A 139 8.08 -2.79 -8.83
CA TYR A 139 9.48 -3.11 -9.01
C TYR A 139 10.00 -4.00 -7.86
N THR A 140 9.76 -3.59 -6.61
CA THR A 140 10.18 -4.35 -5.43
C THR A 140 9.58 -5.75 -5.43
N TYR A 141 8.28 -5.87 -5.71
CA TYR A 141 7.59 -7.16 -5.74
C TYR A 141 8.11 -8.08 -6.84
N GLN A 142 8.27 -7.55 -8.06
CA GLN A 142 8.82 -8.30 -9.19
C GLN A 142 10.27 -8.74 -8.95
N LYS A 143 11.09 -7.87 -8.36
CA LYS A 143 12.48 -8.19 -7.99
C LYS A 143 12.52 -9.28 -6.92
N LEU A 144 11.74 -9.16 -5.85
CA LEU A 144 11.66 -10.18 -4.80
C LEU A 144 11.26 -11.55 -5.38
N ARG A 145 10.25 -11.58 -6.25
CA ARG A 145 9.78 -12.79 -6.95
C ARG A 145 10.85 -13.40 -7.86
N ARG A 146 11.58 -12.59 -8.64
CA ARG A 146 12.67 -13.07 -9.51
C ARG A 146 13.85 -13.64 -8.72
N MET A 147 14.21 -12.99 -7.61
CA MET A 147 15.36 -13.39 -6.79
C MET A 147 15.07 -14.57 -5.87
N ASN A 148 13.78 -14.93 -5.66
CA ASN A 148 13.36 -15.99 -4.75
C ASN A 148 12.31 -16.91 -5.41
N PRO A 149 12.64 -17.62 -6.50
CA PRO A 149 11.68 -18.44 -7.24
C PRO A 149 11.08 -19.57 -6.38
N ASP A 150 11.87 -20.16 -5.49
CA ASP A 150 11.47 -21.31 -4.66
C ASP A 150 10.65 -20.92 -3.43
N LYS A 151 10.54 -19.62 -3.12
CA LYS A 151 9.86 -19.11 -1.92
C LYS A 151 8.74 -18.15 -2.34
N PRO A 152 7.53 -18.66 -2.66
CA PRO A 152 6.46 -17.83 -3.17
C PRO A 152 5.96 -16.83 -2.12
N PHE A 153 5.99 -15.55 -2.46
CA PHE A 153 5.35 -14.50 -1.67
C PHE A 153 3.90 -14.30 -2.10
N ARG A 154 2.96 -14.86 -1.31
CA ARG A 154 1.51 -14.77 -1.58
C ARG A 154 0.96 -13.42 -1.09
N LEU A 155 0.91 -12.46 -2.00
CA LEU A 155 0.38 -11.12 -1.79
C LEU A 155 -1.02 -10.99 -2.41
N HIS A 156 -1.93 -10.36 -1.69
CA HIS A 156 -3.29 -10.08 -2.11
C HIS A 156 -3.46 -8.59 -2.40
N MET A 157 -3.61 -8.24 -3.67
CA MET A 157 -3.95 -6.88 -4.04
C MET A 157 -5.45 -6.77 -4.30
N PHE A 158 -6.19 -6.23 -3.33
CA PHE A 158 -7.65 -6.18 -3.32
C PHE A 158 -8.19 -4.87 -3.91
N LYS A 159 -9.45 -4.83 -4.32
CA LYS A 159 -10.02 -3.64 -4.97
C LYS A 159 -10.29 -2.51 -3.96
N ASP A 160 -10.23 -1.25 -4.41
CA ASP A 160 -10.55 -0.09 -3.56
C ASP A 160 -11.98 -0.14 -2.98
N CYS A 161 -12.94 -0.80 -3.66
CA CYS A 161 -14.28 -1.00 -3.09
C CYS A 161 -14.27 -1.84 -1.80
N GLU A 162 -13.41 -2.86 -1.71
CA GLU A 162 -13.23 -3.66 -0.49
C GLU A 162 -12.61 -2.81 0.63
N ARG A 163 -11.62 -1.96 0.29
CA ARG A 163 -11.07 -0.98 1.24
C ARG A 163 -12.17 -0.04 1.77
N ARG A 164 -13.03 0.49 0.89
CA ARG A 164 -14.14 1.38 1.25
C ARG A 164 -15.20 0.69 2.11
N ALA A 165 -15.33 -0.63 2.02
CA ALA A 165 -16.24 -1.38 2.86
C ALA A 165 -15.72 -1.47 4.30
N VAL A 166 -14.41 -1.64 4.49
CA VAL A 166 -13.81 -1.85 5.82
C VAL A 166 -13.31 -0.58 6.51
N ALA A 167 -12.93 0.45 5.73
CA ALA A 167 -12.36 1.70 6.25
C ALA A 167 -12.99 2.93 5.59
N LYS A 168 -13.43 3.88 6.42
CA LYS A 168 -14.10 5.12 5.99
C LYS A 168 -13.27 6.34 6.33
N LEU A 169 -13.46 7.43 5.58
CA LEU A 169 -12.85 8.71 5.90
C LEU A 169 -13.31 9.17 7.28
N PHE A 170 -12.35 9.40 8.16
CA PHE A 170 -12.59 10.03 9.44
C PHE A 170 -12.75 11.53 9.20
N GLN A 171 -13.98 12.02 9.28
CA GLN A 171 -14.23 13.47 9.30
C GLN A 171 -13.86 13.98 10.68
N HIS A 172 -12.80 14.79 10.77
CA HIS A 172 -12.61 15.63 11.95
C HIS A 172 -13.87 16.48 12.13
N ARG A 173 -14.56 16.33 13.26
CA ARG A 173 -15.66 17.22 13.62
C ARG A 173 -15.04 18.62 13.76
N SER A 174 -15.37 19.55 12.86
CA SER A 174 -14.92 20.93 12.99
C SER A 174 -15.36 21.47 14.35
N GLU A 175 -14.55 22.30 15.00
CA GLU A 175 -14.88 22.89 16.30
C GLU A 175 -16.24 23.60 16.27
N GLU A 176 -16.61 24.18 15.13
CA GLU A 176 -17.92 24.78 14.86
C GLU A 176 -19.08 23.81 15.12
N LYS A 177 -18.98 22.55 14.68
CA LYS A 177 -20.02 21.53 14.86
C LYS A 177 -20.04 20.99 16.30
N ARG A 178 -18.96 21.17 17.05
CA ARG A 178 -18.89 20.83 18.49
C ARG A 178 -19.49 21.95 19.34
N ASN A 179 -19.34 23.21 18.91
CA ASN A 179 -19.94 24.37 19.56
C ASN A 179 -21.45 24.45 19.32
N SER A 180 -21.93 24.14 18.11
CA SER A 180 -23.37 24.13 17.82
C SER A 180 -24.13 23.06 18.62
N LEU A 181 -23.55 21.87 18.79
CA LEU A 181 -24.13 20.79 19.61
C LEU A 181 -24.08 21.10 21.12
N ARG A 182 -23.12 21.92 21.58
CA ARG A 182 -23.06 22.38 22.96
C ARG A 182 -24.07 23.48 23.25
N GLN A 183 -24.34 24.37 22.29
CA GLN A 183 -25.39 25.37 22.41
C GLN A 183 -26.79 24.75 22.40
N GLN A 184 -27.05 23.76 21.54
CA GLN A 184 -28.34 23.05 21.51
C GLN A 184 -28.61 22.13 22.71
N ALA A 185 -27.57 21.77 23.49
CA ALA A 185 -27.73 20.98 24.71
C ALA A 185 -27.80 21.85 25.97
N ALA A 186 -27.71 23.18 25.83
CA ALA A 186 -27.78 24.17 26.90
C ALA A 186 -29.09 25.00 26.85
N GLU A 187 -29.97 24.72 25.89
CA GLU A 187 -31.37 25.14 25.83
C GLU A 187 -32.28 23.97 26.22
#